data_AF-A0A916JWE5-F1
#
_entry.id   AF-A0A916JWE5-F1
#
_cell.length_a   1.000
_cell.length_b   1.000
_cell.length_c   1.000
_cell.angle_alpha   90.00
_cell.angle_beta   90.00
_cell.angle_gamma   90.00
#
_symmetry.space_group_name_H-M   'P 1'
#
loop_
_entity.id
_entity.type
_entity.pdbx_description
1 polymer ?
#
loop_
_entity_poly.entity_id
_entity_poly.type
_entity_poly.pdbx_seq_one_letter_code
_entity_poly.pdbx_strand_id
1 'polypeptide(L)'
;MDAAVKKALDTALANWAAMGKASQEEAEGTADGFEASFYAFVDTFREWVNRLKPRPQTMEQLLALPEVSELTERLPAPLYLNFETEAEFILEHVIRDEEDKYD
;
A
#
# COMPACT_ATOMS: atom_id res chain seq x y z
N MET A 1 -10.77 10.58 -0.76
CA MET A 1 -10.09 9.38 -1.31
C MET A 1 -10.95 8.61 -2.33
N ASP A 2 -10.35 7.93 -3.33
CA ASP A 2 -11.04 7.00 -4.26
C ASP A 2 -11.63 5.80 -3.50
N ALA A 3 -12.84 5.37 -3.85
CA ALA A 3 -13.58 4.35 -3.11
C ALA A 3 -12.92 2.96 -3.15
N ALA A 4 -12.26 2.61 -4.25
CA ALA A 4 -11.54 1.34 -4.38
C ALA A 4 -10.28 1.36 -3.51
N VAL A 5 -9.50 2.45 -3.58
CA VAL A 5 -8.32 2.66 -2.75
C VAL A 5 -8.69 2.60 -1.27
N LYS A 6 -9.76 3.29 -0.88
CA LYS A 6 -10.26 3.26 0.50
C LYS A 6 -10.58 1.84 0.96
N LYS A 7 -11.33 1.07 0.16
CA LYS A 7 -11.73 -0.29 0.53
C LYS A 7 -10.52 -1.23 0.66
N ALA A 8 -9.54 -1.10 -0.25
CA ALA A 8 -8.33 -1.91 -0.19
C ALA A 8 -7.48 -1.55 1.05
N LEU A 9 -7.33 -0.25 1.35
CA LEU A 9 -6.67 0.23 2.56
C LEU A 9 -7.37 -0.26 3.83
N ASP A 10 -8.70 -0.18 3.89
CA ASP A 10 -9.49 -0.66 5.04
C ASP A 10 -9.25 -2.17 5.28
N THR A 11 -9.10 -2.95 4.21
CA THR A 11 -8.79 -4.39 4.29
C THR A 11 -7.38 -4.64 4.78
N ALA A 12 -6.39 -3.94 4.23
CA ALA A 12 -4.98 -4.05 4.65
C ALA A 12 -4.79 -3.68 6.13
N LEU A 13 -5.45 -2.61 6.59
CA LEU A 13 -5.41 -2.18 7.99
C LEU A 13 -6.10 -3.18 8.93
N ALA A 14 -7.19 -3.83 8.48
CA ALA A 14 -7.85 -4.86 9.26
C ALA A 14 -6.95 -6.09 9.44
N ASN A 15 -6.28 -6.54 8.37
CA ASN A 15 -5.35 -7.67 8.44
C ASN A 15 -4.09 -7.34 9.24
N TRP A 16 -3.55 -6.12 9.13
CA TRP A 16 -2.48 -5.62 9.98
C TRP A 16 -2.86 -5.67 11.47
N ALA A 17 -4.06 -5.20 11.81
CA ALA A 17 -4.55 -5.23 13.17
C ALA A 17 -4.80 -6.66 13.69
N ALA A 18 -5.17 -7.58 12.82
CA ALA A 18 -5.32 -9.00 13.15
C ALA A 18 -3.95 -9.65 13.39
N MET A 19 -2.96 -9.40 12.53
CA MET A 19 -1.59 -9.88 12.67
C MET A 19 -0.97 -9.44 14.00
N GLY A 20 -1.16 -8.18 14.39
CA GLY A 20 -0.67 -7.66 15.68
C GLY A 20 -1.34 -8.26 16.93
N LYS A 21 -2.42 -9.01 16.77
CA LYS A 21 -3.17 -9.68 17.86
C LYS A 21 -3.11 -11.20 17.79
N ALA A 22 -2.50 -11.74 16.74
CA ALA A 22 -2.51 -13.17 16.47
C ALA A 22 -1.76 -13.95 17.55
N SER A 23 -2.30 -15.12 17.90
CA SER A 23 -1.58 -16.10 18.70
C SER A 23 -0.42 -16.68 17.88
N GLN A 24 0.56 -17.32 18.53
CA GLN A 24 1.70 -17.92 17.83
C GLN A 24 1.28 -18.94 16.74
N GLU A 25 0.15 -19.63 16.93
CA GLU A 25 -0.41 -20.60 15.98
C GLU A 25 -1.15 -19.92 14.80
N GLU A 26 -1.58 -18.67 14.96
CA GLU A 26 -2.30 -17.89 13.94
C GLU A 26 -1.38 -16.90 13.21
N ALA A 27 -0.15 -16.74 13.70
CA ALA A 27 0.79 -15.71 13.27
C ALA A 27 1.17 -15.85 11.79
N GLU A 28 1.39 -17.07 11.29
CA GLU A 28 1.76 -17.32 9.89
C GLU A 28 0.60 -16.94 8.94
N GLY A 29 -0.60 -17.48 9.17
CA GLY A 29 -1.75 -17.20 8.30
C GLY A 29 -2.23 -15.74 8.35
N THR A 30 -2.04 -15.05 9.49
CA THR A 30 -2.36 -13.62 9.60
C THR A 30 -1.29 -12.73 8.96
N ALA A 31 -0.02 -13.15 8.94
CA ALA A 31 1.04 -12.49 8.21
C ALA A 31 0.83 -12.58 6.70
N ASP A 32 0.56 -13.79 6.17
CA ASP A 32 0.25 -13.99 4.75
C ASP A 32 -0.98 -13.18 4.32
N GLY A 33 -2.02 -13.17 5.17
CA GLY A 33 -3.23 -12.39 4.93
C GLY A 33 -2.96 -10.88 4.90
N PHE A 34 -2.09 -10.39 5.78
CA PHE A 34 -1.65 -9.00 5.77
C PHE A 34 -0.87 -8.68 4.48
N GLU A 35 0.15 -9.46 4.15
CA GLU A 35 0.99 -9.26 2.96
C GLU A 35 0.15 -9.20 1.67
N ALA A 36 -0.71 -10.22 1.46
CA ALA A 36 -1.58 -10.27 0.30
C ALA A 36 -2.51 -9.04 0.21
N SER A 37 -3.08 -8.62 1.34
CA SER A 37 -3.95 -7.43 1.37
C SER A 37 -3.21 -6.11 1.20
N PHE A 38 -1.96 -6.03 1.66
CA PHE A 38 -1.13 -4.85 1.50
C PHE A 38 -0.75 -4.65 0.03
N TYR A 39 -0.31 -5.70 -0.66
CA TYR A 39 0.00 -5.60 -2.10
C TYR A 39 -1.24 -5.37 -2.96
N ALA A 40 -2.39 -5.95 -2.62
CA ALA A 40 -3.66 -5.62 -3.28
C ALA A 40 -4.04 -4.13 -3.11
N PHE A 41 -3.74 -3.53 -1.95
CA PHE A 41 -3.87 -2.10 -1.73
C PHE A 41 -2.89 -1.29 -2.59
N VAL A 42 -1.62 -1.68 -2.66
CA VAL A 42 -0.59 -1.03 -3.48
C VAL A 42 -0.98 -1.03 -4.97
N ASP A 43 -1.46 -2.16 -5.49
CA ASP A 43 -1.91 -2.25 -6.88
C ASP A 43 -3.12 -1.36 -7.16
N THR A 44 -4.11 -1.37 -6.25
CA THR A 44 -5.29 -0.49 -6.38
C THR A 44 -4.87 0.99 -6.34
N PHE A 45 -3.90 1.33 -5.48
CA PHE A 45 -3.34 2.68 -5.39
C PHE A 45 -2.58 3.07 -6.66
N ARG A 46 -1.75 2.17 -7.21
CA ARG A 46 -1.04 2.33 -8.50
C ARG A 46 -2.02 2.64 -9.63
N GLU A 47 -3.08 1.85 -9.76
CA GLU A 47 -4.11 2.07 -10.77
C GLU A 47 -4.81 3.43 -10.60
N TRP A 48 -5.07 3.84 -9.36
CA TRP A 48 -5.65 5.15 -9.09
C TRP A 48 -4.69 6.29 -9.48
N VAL A 49 -3.42 6.24 -9.05
CA VAL A 49 -2.39 7.24 -9.40
C VAL A 49 -2.24 7.35 -10.91
N ASN A 50 -2.23 6.22 -11.63
CA ASN A 50 -2.10 6.18 -13.09
C ASN A 50 -3.31 6.77 -13.83
N ARG A 51 -4.48 6.85 -13.18
CA ARG A 51 -5.69 7.49 -13.74
C ARG A 51 -5.76 9.00 -13.47
N LEU A 52 -4.93 9.55 -12.57
CA LEU A 52 -4.91 10.97 -12.26
C LEU A 52 -4.50 11.82 -13.47
N LYS A 53 -5.11 13.00 -13.61
CA LYS A 53 -4.80 13.97 -14.67
C LYS A 53 -4.72 15.39 -14.06
N PRO A 54 -3.51 15.97 -13.91
CA PRO A 54 -2.20 15.38 -14.22
C PRO A 54 -1.82 14.25 -13.24
N ARG A 55 -1.04 13.28 -13.73
CA ARG A 55 -0.41 12.27 -12.86
C ARG A 55 0.77 12.92 -12.12
N PRO A 56 0.87 12.77 -10.79
CA PRO A 56 2.03 13.28 -10.03
C PRO A 56 3.33 12.66 -10.55
N GLN A 57 4.40 13.44 -10.54
CA GLN A 57 5.74 13.04 -11.00
C GLN A 57 6.75 12.92 -9.87
N THR A 58 6.42 13.44 -8.68
CA THR A 58 7.29 13.42 -7.51
C THR A 58 6.51 13.02 -6.27
N MET A 59 7.21 12.49 -5.26
CA MET A 59 6.60 12.16 -3.97
C MET A 59 5.95 13.39 -3.33
N GLU A 60 6.58 14.57 -3.43
CA GLU A 60 5.99 15.82 -2.94
C GLU A 60 4.64 16.13 -3.60
N GLN A 61 4.51 15.94 -4.92
CA GLN A 61 3.25 16.15 -5.63
C GLN A 61 2.19 15.12 -5.23
N LEU A 62 2.60 13.86 -5.03
CA LEU A 62 1.70 12.78 -4.61
C LEU A 62 1.19 13.03 -3.19
N LEU A 63 2.09 13.33 -2.23
CA LEU A 63 1.77 13.60 -0.83
C LEU A 63 0.96 14.90 -0.65
N ALA A 64 1.06 15.85 -1.57
CA ALA A 64 0.24 17.06 -1.58
C ALA A 64 -1.23 16.81 -1.96
N LEU A 65 -1.58 15.62 -2.47
CA LEU A 65 -2.97 15.28 -2.77
C LEU A 65 -3.76 15.10 -1.46
N PRO A 66 -4.91 15.76 -1.28
CA PRO A 66 -5.75 15.60 -0.09
C PRO A 66 -6.10 14.13 0.19
N GLU A 67 -6.33 13.35 -0.86
CA GLU A 67 -6.63 11.92 -0.76
C GLU A 67 -5.46 11.08 -0.26
N VAL A 68 -4.23 11.47 -0.60
CA VAL A 68 -3.01 10.79 -0.13
C VAL A 68 -2.71 11.20 1.30
N SER A 69 -2.88 12.48 1.65
CA SER A 69 -2.79 12.95 3.04
C SER A 69 -3.77 12.21 3.96
N GLU A 70 -5.03 12.08 3.54
CA GLU A 70 -6.06 11.33 4.30
C GLU A 70 -5.66 9.84 4.46
N LEU A 71 -5.01 9.25 3.45
CA LEU A 71 -4.54 7.88 3.47
C LEU A 71 -3.36 7.70 4.43
N THR A 72 -2.35 8.57 4.37
CA THR A 72 -1.12 8.45 5.16
C THR A 72 -1.35 8.70 6.64
N GLU A 73 -2.30 9.58 7.00
CA GLU A 73 -2.74 9.78 8.38
C GLU A 73 -3.33 8.53 9.03
N ARG A 74 -3.80 7.56 8.23
CA ARG A 74 -4.39 6.31 8.69
C ARG A 74 -3.38 5.17 8.79
N LEU A 75 -2.19 5.31 8.20
CA LEU A 75 -1.19 4.27 8.18
C LEU A 75 -0.40 4.23 9.51
N PRO A 76 -0.26 3.04 10.15
CA PRO A 76 0.76 2.82 11.17
C PRO A 76 2.15 3.14 10.64
N ALA A 77 3.06 3.62 11.50
CA ALA A 77 4.40 4.04 11.07
C ALA A 77 5.17 2.97 10.25
N PRO A 78 5.14 1.66 10.58
CA PRO A 78 5.76 0.63 9.74
C PRO A 78 5.14 0.53 8.34
N LEU A 79 3.83 0.71 8.22
CA LEU A 79 3.14 0.65 6.93
C LEU A 79 3.33 1.92 6.11
N TYR A 80 3.50 3.07 6.77
CA TYR A 80 3.82 4.33 6.11
C TYR A 80 5.14 4.23 5.33
N LEU A 81 6.19 3.69 5.95
CA LEU A 81 7.50 3.51 5.28
C LEU A 81 7.41 2.55 4.08
N ASN A 82 6.70 1.44 4.23
CA ASN A 82 6.48 0.49 3.12
C ASN A 82 5.68 1.16 2.00
N PHE A 83 4.64 1.93 2.35
CA PHE A 83 3.84 2.66 1.38
C PHE A 83 4.66 3.72 0.63
N GLU A 84 5.52 4.49 1.32
CA GLU A 84 6.40 5.47 0.66
C GLU A 84 7.30 4.80 -0.38
N THR A 85 7.90 3.66 -0.01
CA THR A 85 8.75 2.88 -0.92
C THR A 85 7.99 2.42 -2.16
N GLU A 86 6.79 1.86 -1.99
CA GLU A 86 5.97 1.41 -3.11
C GLU A 86 5.42 2.57 -3.95
N ALA A 87 5.11 3.70 -3.32
CA ALA A 87 4.69 4.93 -3.99
C ALA A 87 5.81 5.52 -4.86
N GLU A 88 7.06 5.48 -4.40
CA GLU A 88 8.22 5.85 -5.21
C GLU A 88 8.32 4.98 -6.47
N PHE A 89 8.25 3.65 -6.33
CA PHE A 89 8.26 2.75 -7.49
C PHE A 89 7.10 2.99 -8.45
N ILE A 90 5.90 3.28 -7.93
CA ILE A 90 4.74 3.63 -8.75
C ILE A 90 5.02 4.88 -9.58
N LEU A 91 5.65 5.91 -9.00
CA LEU A 91 5.97 7.15 -9.70
C LEU A 91 7.07 6.93 -10.76
N GLU A 92 8.10 6.17 -10.42
CA GLU A 92 9.22 5.81 -11.30
C GLU A 92 8.84 4.85 -12.44
N HIS A 93 7.60 4.35 -12.47
CA HIS A 93 7.13 3.28 -13.37
C HIS A 93 7.90 1.96 -13.22
N VAL A 94 8.52 1.72 -12.08
CA VAL A 94 9.15 0.44 -11.78
C VAL A 94 8.04 -0.52 -11.36
N ILE A 95 7.77 -1.50 -12.20
CA ILE A 95 7.06 -2.70 -11.77
C ILE A 95 8.13 -3.55 -11.07
N ARG A 96 8.00 -3.74 -9.75
CA ARG A 96 8.68 -4.85 -9.08
C ARG A 96 8.03 -6.13 -9.60
N ASP A 97 8.48 -6.59 -10.77
CA ASP A 97 8.35 -8.00 -11.11
C ASP A 97 9.11 -8.79 -10.03
N GLU A 98 8.60 -9.96 -9.65
CA GLU A 98 9.22 -10.90 -8.73
C GLU A 98 10.56 -11.48 -9.30
N GLU A 99 11.43 -10.66 -9.87
CA GLU A 99 12.74 -11.02 -10.43
C GLU A 99 13.84 -11.14 -9.35
N ASP A 100 13.49 -11.59 -8.14
CA ASP A 100 14.45 -12.16 -7.17
C ASP A 100 14.20 -13.68 -7.00
N LYS A 101 13.79 -14.32 -8.10
CA LYS A 101 13.69 -15.79 -8.22
C LYS A 101 14.77 -16.42 -9.10
N TYR A 102 15.94 -15.80 -9.26
CA TYR A 102 17.15 -16.41 -9.83
C TYR A 102 18.36 -15.63 -9.28
N ASP A 103 19.20 -16.16 -8.38
CA ASP A 103 20.11 -17.32 -8.52
C ASP A 103 20.18 -18.15 -7.22
#